data_AF-A0AAP8N720-F1
#
_entry.id   AF-A0AAP8N720-F1
#
_cell.length_a   1.000
_cell.length_b   1.000
_cell.length_c   1.000
_cell.angle_alpha   90.00
_cell.angle_beta   90.00
_cell.angle_gamma   90.00
#
_symmetry.space_group_name_H-M   'P 1'
#
loop_
_entity.id
_entity.type
_entity.pdbx_description
1 polymer ?
#
loop_
_entity_poly.entity_id
_entity_poly.type
_entity_poly.pdbx_seq_one_letter_code
_entity_poly.pdbx_strand_id
1 'polypeptide(L)' 'MIITNGYNVYPREIEEQLYKHPNIIEAAVVGKPDLLVGENVCAYIVVNQIVNEEDIKSFCHKYLIHYKVPK' A
#
# COMPACT_ATOMS: atom_id res chain seq x y z
N MET A 1 -9.81 -8.16 -2.89
CA MET A 1 -9.49 -8.46 -1.47
C MET A 1 -8.15 -9.16 -1.47
N ILE A 2 -7.24 -8.80 -0.56
CA ILE A 2 -5.90 -9.37 -0.43
C ILE A 2 -5.85 -10.12 0.89
N ILE A 3 -5.27 -11.33 0.91
CA ILE A 3 -5.10 -12.13 2.13
C ILE A 3 -3.62 -12.14 2.50
N THR A 4 -3.26 -11.40 3.55
CA THR A 4 -1.87 -11.32 4.03
C THR A 4 -1.78 -11.74 5.49
N ASN A 5 -0.90 -12.69 5.82
CA ASN A 5 -0.77 -13.25 7.17
C ASN A 5 -2.10 -13.71 7.80
N GLY A 6 -3.05 -14.19 6.99
CA GLY A 6 -4.39 -14.57 7.44
C GLY A 6 -5.35 -13.40 7.71
N TYR A 7 -4.96 -12.16 7.40
CA TYR A 7 -5.83 -10.98 7.51
C TYR A 7 -6.43 -10.59 6.14
N ASN A 8 -7.70 -10.19 6.18
CA ASN A 8 -8.37 -9.58 5.03
C ASN A 8 -7.96 -8.11 4.91
N VAL A 9 -7.31 -7.77 3.80
CA VAL A 9 -6.93 -6.41 3.45
C VAL A 9 -7.74 -5.95 2.24
N TYR A 10 -8.39 -4.80 2.38
CA TYR A 10 -9.17 -4.18 1.32
C TYR A 10 -8.31 -3.14 0.59
N PRO A 11 -7.93 -3.38 -0.69
CA PRO A 11 -7.07 -2.47 -1.44
C PRO A 11 -7.52 -1.01 -1.41
N ARG A 12 -8.83 -0.79 -1.56
CA ARG A 12 -9.47 0.52 -1.58
C ARG A 12 -9.15 1.37 -0.34
N GLU A 13 -9.06 0.76 0.83
CA GLU A 13 -8.70 1.49 2.06
C GLU A 13 -7.29 2.08 1.98
N ILE A 14 -6.36 1.33 1.40
CA ILE A 14 -4.96 1.74 1.25
C ILE A 14 -4.85 2.78 0.13
N GLU A 15 -5.54 2.56 -1.00
CA GLU A 15 -5.63 3.53 -2.11
C GLU A 15 -6.15 4.87 -1.61
N GLU A 16 -7.26 4.89 -0.85
CA GLU A 16 -7.84 6.11 -0.27
C GLU A 16 -6.87 6.85 0.68
N GLN A 17 -5.98 6.14 1.37
CA GLN A 17 -4.93 6.80 2.15
C GLN A 17 -3.80 7.32 1.25
N LEU A 18 -3.35 6.56 0.26
CA LEU A 18 -2.32 6.98 -0.69
C LEU A 18 -2.75 8.25 -1.45
N TYR A 19 -4.03 8.36 -1.83
CA TYR A 19 -4.59 9.57 -2.47
C TYR A 19 -4.54 10.83 -1.60
N LYS A 20 -4.30 10.73 -0.29
CA LYS A 20 -4.09 11.89 0.59
C LYS A 20 -2.65 12.41 0.56
N HIS A 21 -1.72 11.67 -0.04
CA HIS A 21 -0.35 12.12 -0.19
C HIS A 21 -0.27 13.16 -1.32
N PRO A 22 0.28 14.37 -1.09
CA PRO A 22 0.21 15.48 -2.05
C PRO A 22 0.89 15.19 -3.39
N ASN A 23 1.84 14.26 -3.41
CA ASN A 23 2.60 13.92 -4.61
C ASN A 23 2.05 12.72 -5.39
N ILE A 24 1.01 12.02 -4.88
CA ILE A 24 0.41 10.86 -5.54
C ILE A 24 -0.76 11.32 -6.41
N ILE A 25 -0.73 11.01 -7.70
CA ILE A 25 -1.76 11.32 -8.69
C ILE A 25 -2.75 10.16 -8.80
N GLU A 26 -2.21 8.94 -8.93
CA GLU A 26 -2.97 7.70 -9.01
C GLU A 26 -2.33 6.62 -8.16
N ALA A 27 -3.15 5.75 -7.58
CA ALA A 27 -2.70 4.60 -6.81
C ALA A 27 -3.59 3.39 -7.12
N ALA A 28 -2.97 2.24 -7.30
CA ALA A 28 -3.65 0.95 -7.41
C ALA A 28 -2.96 -0.04 -6.48
N VAL A 29 -3.73 -0.74 -5.65
CA VAL A 29 -3.23 -1.70 -4.68
C VAL A 29 -3.68 -3.09 -5.05
N VAL A 30 -2.73 -4.03 -5.13
CA VAL A 30 -2.97 -5.40 -5.54
C VAL A 30 -2.25 -6.38 -4.62
N GLY A 31 -2.79 -7.60 -4.55
CA GLY A 31 -2.14 -8.72 -3.89
C GLY A 31 -1.10 -9.32 -4.81
N LYS A 32 0.13 -9.49 -4.32
CA LYS A 32 1.18 -10.24 -4.99
C LYS A 32 1.40 -11.56 -4.26
N PRO A 33 1.28 -12.72 -4.91
CA PRO A 33 1.49 -14.02 -4.27
C PRO A 33 2.83 -14.09 -3.53
N ASP A 34 2.79 -14.62 -2.30
CA ASP A 34 3.95 -14.79 -1.44
C ASP A 34 3.88 -16.15 -0.71
N LEU A 35 5.01 -16.85 -0.67
CA LEU A 35 5.09 -18.21 -0.12
C LEU A 35 4.91 -18.28 1.40
N LEU A 36 5.18 -17.19 2.11
CA LEU A 36 5.14 -17.14 3.58
C LEU A 36 3.83 -16.56 4.09
N VAL A 37 3.34 -15.50 3.46
CA VAL A 37 2.22 -14.71 3.99
C VAL A 37 0.93 -14.85 3.18
N GLY A 38 0.93 -15.66 2.11
CA GLY A 38 -0.17 -15.81 1.16
C GLY A 38 -0.07 -14.76 0.05
N GLU A 39 -0.29 -13.50 0.40
CA GLU A 39 -0.10 -12.35 -0.50
C GLU A 39 0.59 -11.19 0.23
N ASN A 40 1.50 -10.51 -0.47
CA ASN A 40 1.98 -9.19 -0.09
C ASN A 40 1.07 -8.12 -0.67
N VAL A 41 0.86 -7.06 0.10
CA VAL A 41 0.21 -5.84 -0.38
C VAL A 41 1.22 -5.09 -1.24
N CYS A 42 0.93 -4.90 -2.52
CA CYS A 42 1.77 -4.11 -3.43
C CYS A 42 0.99 -2.90 -3.92
N ALA A 43 1.64 -1.73 -3.89
CA ALA A 43 1.07 -0.49 -4.39
C ALA A 43 1.82 -0.02 -5.64
N TYR A 44 1.08 0.24 -6.71
CA TYR A 44 1.56 0.95 -7.88
C TYR A 44 1.08 2.38 -7.78
N ILE A 45 2.00 3.34 -7.86
CA ILE A 45 1.70 4.75 -7.70
C ILE A 45 2.23 5.55 -8.89
N VAL A 46 1.44 6.53 -9.31
CA VAL A 46 1.86 7.56 -10.26
C VAL A 46 2.12 8.82 -9.45
N VAL A 47 3.31 9.40 -9.60
CA VAL A 47 3.73 10.57 -8.80
C VAL A 47 4.05 11.77 -9.69
N ASN A 48 3.73 12.96 -9.18
CA ASN A 48 4.03 14.23 -9.87
C ASN A 48 5.50 14.64 -9.72
N GLN A 49 6.14 14.20 -8.64
CA GLN A 49 7.54 14.45 -8.34
C GLN A 49 8.19 13.15 -7.86
N ILE A 50 9.50 13.03 -8.03
CA ILE A 50 10.26 11.89 -7.51
C ILE A 50 10.07 11.85 -5.98
N VAL A 51 9.58 10.70 -5.49
CA VAL A 51 9.44 10.40 -4.07
C VAL A 51 10.31 9.21 -3.71
N ASN A 52 10.82 9.18 -2.48
CA ASN A 52 11.48 7.99 -1.95
C ASN A 52 10.41 6.98 -1.50
N GLU A 53 10.67 5.70 -1.74
CA GLU A 53 9.81 4.61 -1.29
C GLU A 53 9.65 4.63 0.25
N GLU A 54 10.73 4.93 0.98
CA GLU A 54 10.70 5.03 2.45
C GLU A 54 9.77 6.13 2.96
N ASP A 55 9.65 7.25 2.23
CA ASP A 55 8.76 8.35 2.60
C ASP A 55 7.30 7.93 2.45
N ILE A 56 6.99 7.20 1.37
CA ILE A 56 5.64 6.66 1.12
C ILE A 56 5.28 5.60 2.16
N LYS A 57 6.21 4.69 2.49
CA LYS A 57 6.02 3.70 3.55
C LYS A 57 5.81 4.39 4.90
N SER A 58 6.63 5.39 5.23
CA SER A 58 6.51 6.18 6.46
C SER A 58 5.19 6.94 6.55
N PHE A 59 4.70 7.48 5.43
CA PHE A 59 3.38 8.08 5.35
C PHE A 59 2.27 7.05 5.62
N CYS A 60 2.34 5.87 4.98
CA CYS A 60 1.39 4.79 5.20
C CYS A 60 1.37 4.33 6.66
N HIS A 61 2.53 4.20 7.31
CA HIS A 61 2.64 3.80 8.72
C HIS A 61 1.94 4.76 9.70
N LYS A 62 1.70 6.03 9.33
CA LYS A 62 0.98 6.99 10.19
C LYS A 62 -0.53 6.73 10.23
N TYR A 63 -1.09 6.12 9.18
CA TYR A 63 -2.54 6.00 8.99
C TYR A 63 -3.03 4.55 8.85
N LEU A 64 -2.12 3.62 8.55
CA LEU A 64 -2.40 2.21 8.33
C LEU A 64 -1.72 1.34 9.38
N ILE A 65 -2.38 0.24 9.71
CA ILE A 65 -1.83 -0.80 10.59
C ILE A 65 -0.73 -1.55 9.82
N HIS A 66 0.30 -2.01 10.51
CA HIS A 66 1.51 -2.61 9.93
C HIS A 66 1.28 -3.61 8.77
N TYR A 67 0.33 -4.55 8.92
CA TYR A 67 0.09 -5.57 7.89
C TYR A 67 -0.64 -5.04 6.63
N LYS A 68 -1.17 -3.81 6.66
CA LYS A 68 -1.79 -3.15 5.49
C LYS A 68 -0.81 -2.27 4.72
N VAL A 69 0.37 -2.01 5.28
CA VAL A 69 1.38 -1.16 4.62
C VAL A 69 1.94 -1.92 3.41
N PRO A 70 1.97 -1.31 2.21
CA PRO A 70 2.55 -1.93 1.02
C PRO A 70 4.01 -2.34 1.24
N LYS A 71 4.39 -3.49 0.70
CA LYS A 71 5.72 -4.09 0.79
C LYS A 71 6.47 -4.03 -0.51
#